data_AF-A0A1X6ZT34-F1
#
_entry.id   AF-A0A1X6ZT34-F1
#
_cell.length_a   1.000
_cell.length_b   1.000
_cell.length_c   1.000
_cell.angle_alpha   90.00
_cell.angle_beta   90.00
_cell.angle_gamma   90.00
#
_symmetry.space_group_name_H-M   'P 1'
#
loop_
_entity.id
_entity.type
_entity.pdbx_description
1 polymer ?
#
loop_
_entity_poly.entity_id
_entity_poly.type
_entity_poly.pdbx_seq_one_letter_code
_entity_poly.pdbx_strand_id
1 'polypeptide(L)'
;MENADSGWAALHNSYYFWDVITLLCGMTCVFGGLAAFAWILGLPGRIAVARNHPEAEAVYTMGWVGFLAIIPWINAFIWAFKPTDVVDIRRFPDEEAEAIKRDIARLKKTAYGKEDPPEPDDQAVTENSESKDAPRSET
;
A
#
# COMPACT_ATOMS: atom_id res chain seq x y z
N MET A 1 49.94 -15.09 10.64
CA MET A 1 48.71 -14.45 11.17
C MET A 1 48.90 -12.94 11.39
N GLU A 2 50.14 -12.41 11.46
CA GLU A 2 50.42 -10.97 11.66
C GLU A 2 49.94 -10.01 10.55
N ASN A 3 49.73 -10.48 9.31
CA ASN A 3 49.38 -9.59 8.20
C ASN A 3 47.94 -9.06 8.27
N ALA A 4 47.00 -9.83 8.83
CA ALA A 4 45.59 -9.45 8.89
C ALA A 4 45.40 -8.23 9.82
N ASP A 5 46.03 -8.26 11.00
CA ASP A 5 45.92 -7.19 12.00
C ASP A 5 46.49 -5.87 11.48
N SER A 6 47.55 -5.93 10.65
CA SER A 6 48.15 -4.74 10.03
C SER A 6 47.22 -4.06 9.01
N GLY A 7 46.44 -4.84 8.24
CA GLY A 7 45.52 -4.32 7.23
C GLY A 7 44.31 -3.62 7.85
N TRP A 8 43.76 -4.19 8.92
CA TRP A 8 42.67 -3.57 9.68
C TRP A 8 43.11 -2.31 10.43
N ALA A 9 44.31 -2.31 11.00
CA ALA A 9 44.89 -1.12 11.63
C ALA A 9 45.19 0.00 10.63
N ALA A 10 45.70 -0.34 9.44
CA ALA A 10 45.97 0.62 8.38
C ALA A 10 44.69 1.25 7.81
N LEU A 11 43.61 0.49 7.69
CA LEU A 11 42.31 0.99 7.25
C LEU A 11 41.70 1.95 8.28
N HIS A 12 41.70 1.59 9.57
CA HIS A 12 41.17 2.42 10.65
C HIS A 12 41.97 3.73 10.84
N ASN A 13 43.29 3.68 10.62
CA ASN A 13 44.18 4.84 10.71
C ASN A 13 44.27 5.65 9.41
N SER A 14 43.55 5.25 8.35
CA SER A 14 43.51 6.05 7.13
C SER A 14 42.67 7.30 7.34
N TYR A 15 43.15 8.44 6.85
CA TYR A 15 42.48 9.73 6.99
C TYR A 15 41.03 9.70 6.44
N TYR A 16 40.80 8.94 5.36
CA TYR A 16 39.51 8.84 4.68
C TYR A 16 38.52 7.88 5.34
N PHE A 17 38.94 7.08 6.33
CA PHE A 17 38.06 6.11 7.00
C PHE A 17 36.87 6.81 7.68
N TRP A 18 37.13 7.88 8.40
CA TRP A 18 36.09 8.66 9.08
C TRP A 18 35.22 9.46 8.10
N ASP A 19 35.78 9.92 6.98
CA ASP A 19 35.02 10.58 5.91
C ASP A 19 34.00 9.62 5.29
N VAL A 20 34.38 8.36 5.03
CA VAL A 20 33.47 7.36 4.48
C VAL A 20 32.36 7.02 5.48
N ILE A 21 32.68 6.86 6.76
CA ILE A 21 31.68 6.57 7.80
C ILE A 21 30.68 7.73 7.95
N THR A 22 31.16 8.97 7.98
CA THR A 22 30.30 10.15 8.11
C THR A 22 29.42 10.33 6.88
N LEU A 23 29.95 10.07 5.68
CA LEU A 23 29.17 10.06 4.44
C LEU A 23 28.09 8.97 4.46
N LEU A 24 28.43 7.75 4.89
CA LEU A 24 27.48 6.64 4.95
C LEU A 24 26.39 6.88 6.00
N CYS A 25 26.76 7.46 7.14
CA CYS A 25 25.82 7.91 8.18
C CYS A 25 24.88 9.00 7.65
N GLY A 26 25.43 10.05 7.03
CA GLY A 26 24.63 11.13 6.42
C GLY A 26 23.70 10.60 5.32
N MET A 27 24.21 9.72 4.47
CA MET A 27 23.43 9.06 3.42
C MET A 27 22.28 8.25 4.01
N THR A 28 22.54 7.49 5.06
CA THR A 28 21.51 6.71 5.77
C THR A 28 20.47 7.61 6.43
N CYS A 29 20.87 8.71 7.06
CA CYS A 29 19.95 9.68 7.63
C CYS A 29 19.05 10.33 6.56
N VAL A 30 19.62 10.69 5.40
CA VAL A 30 18.86 11.30 4.30
C VAL A 30 17.91 10.29 3.67
N PHE A 31 18.39 9.13 3.23
CA PHE A 31 17.54 8.10 2.61
C PHE A 31 16.54 7.50 3.58
N GLY A 32 16.95 7.23 4.82
CA GLY A 32 16.08 6.76 5.88
C GLY A 32 15.02 7.79 6.24
N GLY A 33 15.39 9.07 6.33
CA GLY A 33 14.46 10.18 6.50
C GLY A 33 13.45 10.26 5.37
N LEU A 34 13.91 10.28 4.11
CA LEU A 34 13.03 10.31 2.93
C LEU A 34 12.09 9.10 2.86
N ALA A 35 12.59 7.90 3.18
CA ALA A 35 11.77 6.69 3.25
C ALA A 35 10.72 6.78 4.37
N ALA A 36 11.10 7.26 5.56
CA ALA A 36 10.17 7.48 6.66
C ALA A 36 9.11 8.54 6.29
N PHE A 37 9.50 9.63 5.65
CA PHE A 37 8.57 10.63 5.13
C PHE A 37 7.61 10.02 4.11
N ALA A 38 8.10 9.35 3.07
CA ALA A 38 7.26 8.70 2.07
C ALA A 38 6.28 7.70 2.71
N TRP A 39 6.73 6.97 3.74
CA TRP A 39 5.90 6.03 4.48
C TRP A 39 4.80 6.72 5.29
N ILE A 40 5.12 7.80 6.00
CA ILE A 40 4.17 8.61 6.78
C ILE A 40 3.13 9.27 5.86
N LEU A 41 3.57 9.82 4.72
CA LEU A 41 2.69 10.50 3.76
C LEU A 41 1.67 9.56 3.13
N GLY A 42 2.07 8.33 2.80
CA GLY A 42 1.18 7.30 2.22
C GLY A 42 0.32 6.56 3.25
N LEU A 43 0.51 6.81 4.54
CA LEU A 43 -0.20 6.14 5.62
C LEU A 43 -1.74 6.32 5.60
N PRO A 44 -2.33 7.52 5.37
CA PRO A 44 -3.79 7.69 5.40
C PRO A 44 -4.47 6.90 4.27
N GLY A 45 -3.87 6.84 3.08
CA GLY A 45 -4.36 6.01 1.98
C GLY A 45 -4.32 4.51 2.30
N ARG A 46 -3.28 4.04 3.00
CA ARG A 46 -3.19 2.63 3.46
C ARG A 46 -4.28 2.29 4.47
N ILE A 47 -4.60 3.23 5.38
CA ILE A 47 -5.62 3.04 6.41
C ILE A 47 -7.02 3.00 5.77
N ALA A 48 -7.31 3.86 4.80
CA ALA A 48 -8.59 3.86 4.09
C ALA A 48 -8.86 2.54 3.34
N VAL A 49 -7.83 2.02 2.66
CA VAL A 49 -7.91 0.72 1.97
C VAL A 49 -8.09 -0.45 2.95
N ALA A 50 -7.46 -0.40 4.13
CA ALA A 50 -7.59 -1.45 5.13
C ALA A 50 -9.00 -1.51 5.78
N ARG A 51 -9.79 -0.44 5.67
CA ARG A 51 -11.13 -0.32 6.28
C ARG A 51 -12.29 -0.32 5.30
N ASN A 52 -12.04 -0.63 4.03
CA ASN A 52 -13.05 -0.57 2.97
C ASN A 52 -13.78 0.78 2.86
N HIS A 53 -13.04 1.89 2.95
CA HIS A 53 -13.64 3.21 2.84
C HIS A 53 -14.14 3.46 1.39
N PRO A 54 -15.39 3.93 1.19
CA PRO A 54 -15.98 4.13 -0.15
C PRO A 54 -15.14 5.09 -1.01
N GLU A 55 -14.47 6.05 -0.37
CA GLU A 55 -13.62 7.04 -1.04
C GLU A 55 -12.11 6.77 -0.81
N ALA A 56 -11.69 5.50 -0.78
CA ALA A 56 -10.29 5.13 -0.56
C ALA A 56 -9.32 5.74 -1.60
N GLU A 57 -9.76 5.92 -2.85
CA GLU A 57 -8.97 6.54 -3.91
C GLU A 57 -8.76 8.05 -3.70
N ALA A 58 -9.78 8.75 -3.21
CA ALA A 58 -9.70 10.18 -2.90
C ALA A 58 -8.78 10.45 -1.69
N VAL A 59 -8.84 9.59 -0.66
CA VAL A 59 -7.93 9.66 0.49
C VAL A 59 -6.49 9.34 0.09
N TYR A 60 -6.29 8.36 -0.80
CA TYR A 60 -4.96 8.02 -1.31
C TYR A 60 -4.34 9.17 -2.09
N THR A 61 -5.10 9.80 -3.00
CA THR A 61 -4.63 10.95 -3.77
C THR A 61 -4.45 12.19 -2.90
N MET A 62 -5.35 12.48 -1.95
CA MET A 62 -5.15 13.57 -0.97
C MET A 62 -3.97 13.35 -0.04
N GLY A 63 -3.63 12.11 0.31
CA GLY A 63 -2.43 11.81 1.11
C GLY A 63 -1.15 12.25 0.40
N TRP A 64 -1.09 12.05 -0.93
CA TRP A 64 0.04 12.47 -1.76
C TRP A 64 0.00 13.94 -2.17
N VAL A 65 -1.17 14.47 -2.54
CA VAL A 65 -1.34 15.88 -2.96
C VAL A 65 -1.30 16.84 -1.76
N GLY A 66 -1.77 16.40 -0.60
CA GLY A 66 -1.68 17.11 0.68
C GLY A 66 -0.26 17.27 1.19
N PHE A 67 0.74 16.66 0.56
CA PHE A 67 2.15 16.91 0.85
C PHE A 67 2.53 18.40 0.76
N LEU A 68 1.95 19.13 -0.20
CA LEU A 68 2.21 20.56 -0.39
C LEU A 68 1.50 21.44 0.65
N ALA A 69 0.53 20.89 1.39
CA ALA A 69 -0.26 21.61 2.38
C ALA A 69 -0.63 20.69 3.56
N ILE A 70 0.04 20.90 4.70
CA ILE A 70 -0.09 20.11 5.95
C ILE A 70 -1.57 19.97 6.40
N ILE A 71 -2.40 20.99 6.17
CA ILE A 71 -3.81 21.00 6.59
C ILE A 71 -4.65 19.95 5.83
N PRO A 72 -4.67 19.92 4.48
CA PRO A 72 -5.28 18.82 3.72
C PRO A 72 -4.83 17.41 4.12
N TRP A 73 -3.56 17.23 4.45
CA TRP A 73 -3.04 15.93 4.87
C TRP A 73 -3.65 15.46 6.19
N ILE A 74 -3.77 16.34 7.19
CA ILE A 74 -4.45 16.04 8.45
C ILE A 74 -5.95 15.75 8.22
N ASN A 75 -6.61 16.51 7.34
CA ASN A 75 -8.01 16.28 7.00
C ASN A 75 -8.23 14.90 6.36
N ALA A 76 -7.35 14.47 5.44
CA ALA A 76 -7.40 13.14 4.84
C ALA A 76 -7.24 12.03 5.91
N PHE A 77 -6.38 12.25 6.91
CA PHE A 77 -6.25 11.36 8.07
C PHE A 77 -7.53 11.27 8.89
N ILE A 78 -8.12 12.40 9.27
CA ILE A 78 -9.36 12.44 10.05
C ILE A 78 -10.48 11.73 9.28
N TRP A 79 -10.54 11.95 7.98
CA TRP A 79 -11.57 11.35 7.13
C TRP A 79 -11.37 9.84 6.95
N ALA A 80 -10.12 9.36 6.85
CA ALA A 80 -9.81 7.92 6.87
C ALA A 80 -10.28 7.20 8.15
N PHE A 81 -10.38 7.92 9.28
CA PHE A 81 -10.89 7.37 10.55
C PHE A 81 -12.38 7.60 10.78
N LYS A 82 -13.05 8.43 9.96
CA LYS A 82 -14.48 8.67 10.10
C LYS A 82 -15.25 7.52 9.42
N PRO A 83 -16.19 6.85 10.10
CA PRO A 83 -17.08 5.91 9.43
C PRO A 83 -17.94 6.69 8.43
N THR A 84 -17.77 6.41 7.15
CA THR A 84 -18.66 6.85 6.06
C THR A 84 -19.34 5.61 5.49
N ASP A 85 -20.43 5.19 6.13
CA ASP A 85 -21.37 4.30 5.47
C ASP A 85 -22.15 5.14 4.46
N VAL A 86 -21.87 4.94 3.17
CA VAL A 86 -22.71 5.43 2.09
C VAL A 86 -23.76 4.36 1.88
N VAL A 87 -25.00 4.67 2.29
CA VAL A 87 -26.17 3.85 2.03
C VAL A 87 -27.05 4.66 1.09
N ASP A 88 -26.94 4.45 -0.23
CA ASP A 88 -27.91 5.01 -1.16
C ASP A 88 -29.23 4.25 -0.99
N ILE A 89 -30.27 4.97 -0.60
CA ILE A 89 -31.61 4.40 -0.40
C ILE A 89 -32.21 3.92 -1.73
N ARG A 90 -31.69 4.37 -2.88
CA ARG A 90 -32.17 4.02 -4.22
C ARG A 90 -31.49 2.79 -4.82
N ARG A 91 -30.40 2.33 -4.23
CA ARG A 91 -29.63 1.17 -4.66
C ARG A 91 -29.61 0.16 -3.52
N PHE A 92 -29.68 -1.13 -3.81
CA PHE A 92 -29.68 -2.10 -2.71
C PHE A 92 -28.30 -2.07 -2.02
N PRO A 93 -28.26 -2.09 -0.67
CA PRO A 93 -27.02 -1.94 0.10
C PRO A 93 -25.95 -2.99 -0.27
N ASP A 94 -26.39 -4.16 -0.75
CA ASP A 94 -25.50 -5.24 -1.19
C ASP A 94 -24.78 -4.90 -2.51
N GLU A 95 -25.48 -4.29 -3.47
CA GLU A 95 -24.88 -3.87 -4.75
C GLU A 95 -23.84 -2.75 -4.57
N GLU A 96 -24.07 -1.85 -3.61
CA GLU A 96 -23.13 -0.77 -3.29
C GLU A 96 -21.87 -1.30 -2.60
N ALA A 97 -22.04 -2.23 -1.66
CA ALA A 97 -20.93 -2.87 -0.98
C ALA A 97 -20.04 -3.62 -1.98
N GLU A 98 -20.62 -4.31 -2.97
CA GLU A 98 -19.87 -4.94 -4.05
C GLU A 98 -19.11 -3.93 -4.93
N ALA A 99 -19.74 -2.81 -5.28
CA ALA A 99 -19.10 -1.77 -6.07
C ALA A 99 -17.88 -1.17 -5.33
N ILE A 100 -18.04 -0.86 -4.04
CA ILE A 100 -16.95 -0.36 -3.18
C ILE A 100 -15.81 -1.38 -3.11
N LYS A 101 -16.11 -2.67 -2.92
CA LYS A 101 -15.10 -3.76 -2.93
C LYS A 101 -14.34 -3.80 -4.26
N ARG A 102 -15.02 -3.72 -5.41
CA ARG A 102 -14.39 -3.71 -6.74
C ARG A 102 -13.47 -2.51 -6.92
N ASP A 103 -13.89 -1.33 -6.50
CA ASP A 103 -13.09 -0.11 -6.61
C ASP A 103 -11.85 -0.16 -5.71
N ILE A 104 -11.98 -0.68 -4.49
CA ILE A 104 -10.84 -0.93 -3.60
C ILE A 104 -9.89 -1.97 -4.18
N ALA A 105 -10.40 -3.06 -4.78
CA ALA A 105 -9.59 -4.08 -5.41
C ALA A 105 -8.78 -3.50 -6.59
N ARG A 106 -9.41 -2.64 -7.41
CA ARG A 106 -8.74 -1.90 -8.49
C ARG A 106 -7.66 -0.96 -7.94
N LEU A 107 -7.95 -0.23 -6.86
CA LEU A 107 -6.98 0.66 -6.22
C LEU A 107 -5.81 -0.13 -5.62
N LYS A 108 -6.06 -1.24 -4.92
CA LYS A 108 -5.01 -2.15 -4.41
C LYS A 108 -4.09 -2.65 -5.51
N LYS A 109 -4.66 -3.08 -6.64
CA LYS A 109 -3.90 -3.52 -7.82
C LYS A 109 -3.02 -2.40 -8.37
N THR A 110 -3.57 -1.20 -8.54
CA THR A 110 -2.87 -0.08 -9.18
C THR A 110 -1.85 0.60 -8.26
N ALA A 111 -2.20 0.80 -6.99
CA ALA A 111 -1.42 1.60 -6.04
C ALA A 111 -0.45 0.76 -5.18
N TYR A 112 -0.77 -0.51 -4.92
CA TYR A 112 0.01 -1.36 -3.99
C TYR A 112 0.52 -2.66 -4.62
N GLY A 113 0.14 -2.99 -5.86
CA GLY A 113 0.61 -4.17 -6.58
C GLY A 113 0.28 -5.50 -5.88
N LYS A 114 -0.74 -5.53 -5.01
CA LYS A 114 -1.11 -6.70 -4.20
C LYS A 114 -2.42 -7.29 -4.72
N GLU A 115 -2.37 -8.53 -5.21
CA GLU A 115 -3.54 -9.34 -5.55
C GLU A 115 -4.07 -10.00 -4.26
N ASP A 116 -5.32 -9.72 -3.89
CA ASP A 116 -6.02 -10.58 -2.94
C ASP A 116 -6.58 -11.79 -3.74
N PRO A 117 -6.59 -13.00 -3.16
CA PRO A 117 -7.16 -14.18 -3.81
C PRO A 117 -8.63 -13.92 -4.18
N PRO A 118 -9.14 -14.50 -5.28
CA PRO A 118 -10.53 -14.31 -5.69
C PRO A 118 -11.48 -14.68 -4.55
N GLU A 119 -12.42 -13.78 -4.28
CA GLU A 119 -13.48 -13.95 -3.28
C GLU A 119 -14.25 -15.26 -3.60
N PRO A 120 -14.60 -16.10 -2.61
CA PRO A 120 -15.16 -17.44 -2.86
C PRO A 120 -16.45 -17.45 -3.69
N ASP A 121 -17.17 -16.33 -3.80
CA ASP A 121 -18.37 -16.22 -4.66
C ASP A 121 -18.03 -16.18 -6.16
N ASP A 122 -16.88 -15.66 -6.57
CA ASP A 122 -16.45 -15.70 -7.98
C ASP A 122 -16.13 -17.14 -8.42
N GLN A 123 -15.68 -17.99 -7.48
CA GLN A 123 -15.47 -19.41 -7.70
C GLN A 123 -16.81 -20.15 -7.83
N ALA A 124 -17.83 -19.76 -7.06
CA ALA A 124 -19.16 -20.35 -7.18
C ALA A 124 -19.83 -20.02 -8.53
N VAL A 125 -19.56 -18.86 -9.13
CA VAL A 125 -20.07 -18.49 -10.46
C VAL A 125 -19.30 -19.19 -11.58
N THR A 126 -17.97 -19.28 -11.47
CA THR A 126 -17.15 -19.98 -12.47
C THR A 126 -17.35 -21.50 -12.45
N GLU A 127 -17.42 -22.13 -11.26
CA GLU A 127 -17.71 -23.56 -11.09
C GLU A 127 -19.11 -23.94 -11.59
N ASN A 128 -20.13 -23.09 -11.34
CA ASN A 128 -21.47 -23.31 -11.88
C ASN A 128 -21.57 -23.05 -13.38
N SER A 129 -20.73 -22.19 -13.96
CA SER A 129 -20.68 -21.98 -15.40
C SER A 129 -19.98 -23.13 -16.14
N GLU A 130 -18.91 -23.68 -15.57
CA GLU A 130 -18.13 -24.77 -16.17
C GLU A 130 -18.83 -26.13 -16.05
N SER A 131 -19.60 -26.35 -14.97
CA SER A 131 -20.47 -27.51 -14.80
C SER A 131 -21.62 -27.56 -15.83
N LYS A 132 -22.08 -26.39 -16.30
CA LYS A 132 -23.25 -26.28 -17.18
C LYS A 132 -22.94 -26.56 -18.66
N ASP A 133 -21.68 -26.45 -19.05
CA ASP A 133 -21.20 -26.64 -20.42
C ASP A 133 -20.54 -28.01 -20.67
N ALA A 134 -20.54 -28.91 -19.68
CA ALA A 134 -20.11 -30.28 -19.88
C ALA A 134 -21.02 -30.97 -20.92
N PRO A 135 -20.47 -31.48 -22.06
CA PRO A 135 -21.28 -32.13 -23.07
C PRO A 135 -21.93 -33.37 -22.45
N ARG A 136 -23.26 -33.34 -22.33
CA ARG A 136 -24.08 -34.47 -21.92
C ARG A 136 -23.83 -35.61 -22.91
N SER A 137 -22.99 -36.57 -22.54
CA SER A 137 -22.77 -37.77 -23.31
C SER A 137 -24.07 -38.56 -23.33
N GLU A 138 -24.77 -38.53 -24.47
CA GLU A 138 -25.93 -39.36 -24.75
C GLU A 138 -25.50 -40.83 -24.78
N THR A 139 -26.11 -41.64 -23.91
CA THR A 139 -26.13 -43.11 -23.98
C THR A 139 -27.54 -43.59 -23.68
#